data_AF-A0A133Z122-F1
#
_entry.id   AF-A0A133Z122-F1
#
_cell.length_a   1.000
_cell.length_b   1.000
_cell.length_c   1.000
_cell.angle_alpha   90.00
_cell.angle_beta   90.00
_cell.angle_gamma   90.00
#
_symmetry.space_group_name_H-M   'P 1'
#
loop_
_entity.id
_entity.type
_entity.pdbx_description
1 polymer ?
#
loop_
_entity_poly.entity_id
_entity_poly.type
_entity_poly.pdbx_seq_one_letter_code
_entity_poly.pdbx_strand_id
1 'polypeptide(L)'
;MELLGVIVGLESLQQPYKLMILSDSSYVVNAFQQHWVESWLAHNWKTAGKKPVKNADLWKRLLQALDGHTAEFRWVKGHNGHEFNERCDELATRAADDTLHHIQDEGFGAL
;
A
#
# COMPACT_ATOMS: atom_id res chain seq x y z
N MET A 1 0.32 6.45 4.61
CA MET A 1 0.52 5.33 5.55
C MET A 1 0.07 3.99 5.00
N GLU A 2 -1.16 3.84 4.52
CA GLU A 2 -1.70 2.53 4.05
C GLU A 2 -0.79 1.80 3.03
N LEU A 3 -0.31 2.50 1.99
CA LEU A 3 0.64 1.94 1.02
C LEU A 3 1.95 1.47 1.67
N LEU A 4 2.49 2.29 2.58
CA LEU A 4 3.76 1.99 3.25
C LEU A 4 3.65 0.76 4.15
N GLY A 5 2.50 0.57 4.81
CA GLY A 5 2.23 -0.64 5.59
C GLY A 5 2.30 -1.92 4.74
N VAL A 6 1.70 -1.90 3.55
CA VAL A 6 1.77 -3.02 2.60
C VAL A 6 3.21 -3.25 2.12
N ILE A 7 3.91 -2.17 1.74
CA ILE A 7 5.29 -2.22 1.25
C ILE A 7 6.21 -2.85 2.28
N VAL A 8 6.22 -2.34 3.51
CA VAL A 8 7.12 -2.84 4.56
C VAL A 8 6.78 -4.29 4.94
N GLY A 9 5.49 -4.65 4.93
CA GLY A 9 5.06 -6.03 5.11
C GLY A 9 5.63 -6.97 4.04
N LEU A 10 5.58 -6.56 2.76
CA LEU A 10 6.15 -7.31 1.64
C LEU A 10 7.68 -7.40 1.69
N GLU A 11 8.36 -6.29 1.96
CA GLU A 11 9.83 -6.22 2.06
C GLU A 11 10.40 -7.06 3.23
N SER A 12 9.56 -7.42 4.20
CA SER A 12 9.95 -8.32 5.29
C SER A 12 10.00 -9.80 4.88
N LEU A 13 9.45 -10.15 3.71
CA LEU A 13 9.42 -11.52 3.20
C LEU A 13 10.79 -11.90 2.59
N GLN A 14 11.25 -13.12 2.87
CA GLN A 14 12.60 -13.55 2.50
C GLN A 14 12.67 -14.26 1.13
N GLN A 15 11.53 -14.61 0.56
CA GLN A 15 11.43 -15.38 -0.68
C GLN A 15 10.04 -15.19 -1.31
N PRO A 16 9.85 -15.58 -2.58
CA PRO A 16 8.54 -15.58 -3.23
C PRO A 16 7.48 -16.39 -2.48
N TYR A 17 6.26 -15.84 -2.40
CA TYR A 17 5.09 -16.47 -1.79
C TYR A 17 3.81 -16.23 -2.61
N LYS A 18 2.81 -17.08 -2.38
CA LYS A 18 1.42 -16.82 -2.74
C LYS A 18 0.75 -16.11 -1.56
N LEU A 19 0.33 -14.87 -1.76
CA LEU A 19 -0.12 -13.95 -0.73
C LEU A 19 -1.60 -13.63 -0.90
N MET A 20 -2.30 -13.50 0.22
CA MET A 20 -3.59 -12.84 0.30
C MET A 20 -3.41 -11.59 1.17
N ILE A 21 -3.51 -10.43 0.54
CA ILE A 21 -3.33 -9.14 1.20
C ILE A 21 -4.73 -8.59 1.51
N LEU A 22 -5.02 -8.49 2.80
CA LEU A 22 -6.27 -7.92 3.30
C LEU A 22 -6.01 -6.46 3.66
N SER A 23 -6.87 -5.56 3.18
CA SER A 23 -6.81 -4.14 3.53
C SER A 23 -8.20 -3.52 3.51
N ASP A 24 -8.46 -2.62 4.44
CA ASP A 24 -9.64 -1.74 4.43
C ASP A 24 -9.46 -0.52 3.52
N SER A 25 -8.24 -0.29 3.02
CA SER A 25 -7.97 0.69 1.98
C SER A 25 -8.58 0.27 0.65
N SER A 26 -9.76 0.83 0.37
CA SER A 26 -10.36 0.71 -0.96
C SER A 26 -9.43 1.25 -2.06
N TYR A 27 -8.57 2.23 -1.76
CA TYR A 27 -7.60 2.76 -2.71
C TYR A 27 -6.56 1.71 -3.12
N VAL A 28 -5.95 1.03 -2.15
CA VAL A 28 -4.96 -0.02 -2.44
C VAL A 28 -5.62 -1.19 -3.17
N VAL A 29 -6.75 -1.69 -2.65
CA VAL A 29 -7.41 -2.88 -3.21
C VAL A 29 -7.92 -2.61 -4.63
N ASN A 30 -8.60 -1.48 -4.86
CA ASN A 30 -9.12 -1.15 -6.20
C ASN A 30 -8.01 -0.94 -7.21
N ALA A 31 -6.85 -0.42 -6.82
CA ALA A 31 -5.75 -0.21 -7.76
C ALA A 31 -5.29 -1.52 -8.42
N PHE A 32 -5.35 -2.64 -7.69
CA PHE A 32 -5.07 -3.98 -8.21
C PHE A 32 -6.31 -4.62 -8.85
N GLN A 33 -7.46 -4.63 -8.16
CA GLN A 33 -8.66 -5.31 -8.67
C GLN A 33 -9.21 -4.68 -9.96
N GLN A 34 -9.01 -3.37 -10.15
CA GLN A 34 -9.46 -2.62 -11.32
C GLN A 34 -8.32 -2.28 -12.28
N HIS A 35 -7.15 -2.90 -12.14
CA HIS A 35 -6.03 -2.76 -13.08
C HIS A 35 -5.52 -1.31 -13.25
N TRP A 36 -5.65 -0.47 -12.22
CA TRP A 36 -5.18 0.91 -12.29
C TRP A 36 -3.66 0.99 -12.38
N VAL A 37 -2.95 0.13 -11.64
CA VAL A 37 -1.49 0.13 -11.60
C VAL A 37 -0.90 -0.17 -12.98
N GLU A 38 -1.49 -1.12 -13.71
CA GLU A 38 -1.11 -1.46 -15.08
C GLU A 38 -1.35 -0.28 -16.04
N SER A 39 -2.50 0.39 -15.90
CA SER A 39 -2.80 1.60 -16.65
C SER A 39 -1.80 2.73 -16.34
N TRP A 40 -1.45 2.94 -15.07
CA TRP A 40 -0.47 3.96 -14.68
C TRP A 40 0.92 3.66 -15.22
N LEU A 41 1.35 2.40 -15.19
CA LEU A 41 2.62 1.97 -15.80
C LEU A 41 2.64 2.27 -17.30
N ALA A 42 1.57 1.91 -18.02
CA ALA A 42 1.45 2.19 -19.46
C ALA A 42 1.45 3.68 -19.80
N HIS A 43 0.95 4.53 -18.89
CA HIS A 43 0.87 5.99 -19.07
C HIS A 43 1.97 6.76 -18.34
N ASN A 44 3.09 6.12 -18.00
CA ASN A 44 4.23 6.71 -17.31
C ASN A 44 3.84 7.48 -16.04
N TRP A 45 3.08 6.80 -15.17
CA TRP A 45 2.59 7.30 -13.88
C TRP A 45 1.71 8.55 -13.98
N LYS A 46 0.88 8.60 -15.03
CA LYS A 46 -0.15 9.62 -15.22
C LYS A 46 -1.55 9.01 -15.14
N THR A 47 -2.46 9.75 -14.52
CA THR A 47 -3.90 9.46 -14.50
C THR A 47 -4.52 9.72 -15.88
N ALA A 48 -5.76 9.27 -16.09
CA ALA A 48 -6.52 9.57 -17.31
C ALA A 48 -6.66 11.09 -17.56
N GLY A 49 -6.69 11.90 -16.49
CA GLY A 49 -6.66 13.36 -16.56
C GLY A 49 -5.28 13.97 -16.86
N LYS A 50 -4.28 13.15 -17.25
CA LYS A 50 -2.89 13.53 -17.51
C LYS A 50 -2.13 14.14 -16.33
N LYS A 51 -2.68 14.05 -15.12
CA LYS A 51 -2.02 14.48 -13.88
C LYS A 51 -1.12 13.36 -13.34
N PRO A 52 -0.03 13.67 -12.63
CA PRO A 52 0.75 12.68 -11.89
C PRO A 52 -0.15 11.82 -11.00
N VAL A 53 0.15 10.53 -10.92
CA VAL A 53 -0.49 9.63 -9.96
C VAL A 53 -0.01 10.00 -8.56
N LYS A 54 -0.95 10.14 -7.63
CA LYS A 54 -0.65 10.39 -6.22
C LYS A 54 0.22 9.26 -5.67
N ASN A 55 1.31 9.60 -4.97
CA ASN A 55 2.24 8.65 -4.36
C ASN A 55 2.86 7.66 -5.36
N ALA A 56 3.16 8.11 -6.59
CA ALA A 56 3.73 7.26 -7.65
C ALA A 56 5.05 6.59 -7.23
N ASP A 57 5.84 7.25 -6.38
CA ASP A 57 7.03 6.74 -5.72
C ASP A 57 6.74 5.50 -4.84
N LEU A 58 5.73 5.58 -3.95
CA LEU A 58 5.30 4.45 -3.12
C LEU A 58 4.77 3.31 -3.98
N TRP A 59 4.01 3.61 -5.02
CA TRP A 59 3.50 2.57 -5.93
C TRP A 59 4.62 1.84 -6.67
N LYS A 60 5.65 2.55 -7.12
CA LYS A 60 6.84 1.93 -7.73
C LYS A 60 7.55 1.01 -6.74
N ARG A 61 7.74 1.45 -5.50
CA ARG A 61 8.35 0.63 -4.43
C ARG A 61 7.50 -0.59 -4.10
N LEU A 62 6.18 -0.45 -4.06
CA LEU A 62 5.25 -1.55 -3.83
C LEU A 62 5.34 -2.60 -4.95
N LEU A 63 5.34 -2.17 -6.20
CA LEU A 63 5.52 -3.07 -7.34
C LEU A 63 6.86 -3.82 -7.29
N GLN A 64 7.92 -3.16 -6.86
CA GLN A 64 9.21 -3.80 -6.65
C GLN A 64 9.16 -4.82 -5.51
N ALA A 65 8.50 -4.51 -4.40
CA ALA A 65 8.33 -5.42 -3.26
C ALA A 65 7.40 -6.62 -3.59
N LEU A 66 6.52 -6.48 -4.58
CA LEU A 66 5.70 -7.58 -5.10
C LEU A 66 6.45 -8.47 -6.10
N ASP A 67 7.63 -8.09 -6.58
CA ASP A 67 8.34 -8.84 -7.60
C ASP A 67 8.61 -10.28 -7.15
N GLY A 68 8.30 -11.24 -8.02
CA GLY A 68 8.34 -12.67 -7.71
C GLY A 68 7.16 -13.22 -6.87
N HIS A 69 6.39 -12.38 -6.18
CA HIS A 69 5.20 -12.82 -5.43
C HIS A 69 3.98 -12.96 -6.34
N THR A 70 3.07 -13.85 -5.97
CA THR A 70 1.70 -13.85 -6.51
C THR A 70 0.77 -13.36 -5.40
N ALA A 71 0.18 -12.18 -5.58
CA ALA A 71 -0.66 -11.56 -4.55
C ALA A 71 -2.11 -11.39 -5.03
N GLU A 72 -3.05 -11.77 -4.17
CA GLU A 72 -4.47 -11.43 -4.29
C GLU A 72 -4.80 -10.35 -3.26
N PHE A 73 -5.39 -9.23 -3.70
CA PHE A 73 -5.85 -8.16 -2.82
C PHE A 73 -7.34 -8.31 -2.54
N ARG A 74 -7.74 -8.31 -1.27
CA ARG A 74 -9.14 -8.35 -0.84
C ARG A 74 -9.46 -7.20 0.08
N TRP A 75 -10.58 -6.55 -0.22
CA TRP A 75 -11.11 -5.51 0.64
C TRP A 75 -11.80 -6.15 1.83
N VAL A 76 -11.47 -5.66 3.02
CA VAL A 76 -12.17 -5.98 4.26
C VAL A 76 -12.77 -4.70 4.84
N LYS A 77 -13.91 -4.82 5.52
CA LYS A 77 -14.47 -3.69 6.22
C LYS A 77 -13.61 -3.38 7.46
N GLY A 78 -13.16 -2.13 7.60
CA GLY A 78 -12.46 -1.67 8.81
C GLY A 78 -13.34 -1.82 10.07
N HIS A 79 -12.69 -2.07 11.21
CA HIS A 79 -13.33 -2.23 12.54
C HIS A 79 -14.50 -3.23 12.57
N ASN A 80 -14.35 -4.37 11.91
CA ASN A 80 -15.40 -5.38 11.79
C ASN A 80 -15.00 -6.74 12.38
N GLY A 81 -14.13 -6.77 13.39
CA GLY A 81 -13.71 -7.98 14.10
C GLY A 81 -12.63 -8.80 13.40
N HIS A 82 -11.95 -8.23 12.39
CA HIS A 82 -10.83 -8.92 11.74
C HIS A 82 -9.56 -8.70 12.56
N GLU A 83 -9.24 -9.66 13.44
CA GLU A 83 -8.18 -9.57 14.46
C GLU A 83 -6.89 -8.91 13.95
N PHE A 84 -6.35 -9.39 12.81
CA PHE A 84 -5.11 -8.84 12.27
C PHE A 84 -5.24 -7.43 11.67
N ASN A 85 -6.42 -7.06 11.14
CA ASN A 85 -6.64 -5.70 10.63
C ASN A 85 -6.80 -4.72 11.78
N GLU A 86 -7.52 -5.11 12.84
CA GLU A 86 -7.66 -4.32 14.06
C GLU A 86 -6.31 -4.12 14.75
N ARG A 87 -5.48 -5.17 14.80
CA ARG A 87 -4.11 -5.04 15.29
C ARG A 87 -3.26 -4.09 14.44
N CYS A 88 -3.39 -4.11 13.12
CA CYS A 88 -2.70 -3.16 12.25
C CYS A 88 -3.17 -1.72 12.48
N ASP A 89 -4.48 -1.50 12.66
CA ASP A 89 -5.05 -0.19 13.01
C ASP A 89 -4.50 0.31 14.34
N GLU A 90 -4.53 -0.50 15.40
CA GLU A 90 -3.95 -0.14 16.70
C GLU A 90 -2.47 0.23 16.61
N LEU A 91 -1.67 -0.52 15.85
CA LEU A 91 -0.25 -0.23 15.67
C LEU A 91 -0.04 1.08 14.90
N ALA A 92 -0.84 1.33 13.86
CA ALA A 92 -0.77 2.55 13.08
C ALA A 92 -1.19 3.77 13.91
N THR A 93 -2.28 3.67 14.68
CA THR A 93 -2.75 4.75 15.57
C THR A 93 -1.71 5.05 16.65
N ARG A 94 -1.15 4.03 17.31
CA ARG A 94 -0.10 4.24 18.32
C ARG A 94 1.12 4.95 17.73
N ALA A 95 1.55 4.56 16.53
CA ALA A 95 2.67 5.22 15.86
C ALA A 95 2.34 6.67 15.45
N ALA A 96 1.10 6.95 15.04
CA ALA A 96 0.65 8.30 14.73
C ALA A 96 0.58 9.21 15.96
N ASP A 97 0.16 8.67 17.11
CA ASP A 97 0.05 9.42 18.37
C ASP A 97 1.41 9.65 19.05
N ASP A 98 2.42 8.82 18.76
CA ASP A 98 3.77 8.94 19.31
C ASP A 98 4.61 10.04 18.63
N THR A 99 4.22 11.29 18.89
CA THR A 99 4.85 12.49 18.35
C THR A 99 6.34 12.65 18.66
N LEU A 100 6.87 11.90 19.63
CA LEU A 100 8.30 11.93 20.00
C LEU A 100 9.18 11.13 19.03
N HIS A 101 8.61 10.15 18.34
CA HIS A 101 9.34 9.25 17.44
C HIS A 101 8.94 9.43 15.97
N HIS A 102 8.26 10.52 15.64
CA HIS A 102 7.94 10.85 14.25
C HIS A 102 9.22 11.06 13.45
N ILE A 103 9.33 10.32 12.35
CA ILE A 103 10.41 10.46 11.39
C ILE A 103 9.98 11.51 10.35
N GLN A 104 10.92 12.31 9.88
CA GLN A 104 10.67 13.22 8.78
C GLN A 104 10.27 12.43 7.52
N ASP A 105 9.16 12.84 6.90
CA ASP A 105 8.71 12.27 5.63
C ASP A 105 9.62 12.76 4.49
N GLU A 106 10.73 12.07 4.29
CA GLU A 106 11.64 12.29 3.17
C GLU A 106 11.37 11.27 2.06
N GLY A 107 10.99 11.75 0.88
CA GLY A 107 10.88 10.92 -0.33
C GLY A 107 9.46 10.54 -0.76
N PHE A 108 8.42 10.77 0.05
CA PHE A 108 7.01 10.53 -0.34
C PHE A 108 6.33 11.79 -0.89
N GLY A 109 7.10 12.60 -1.62
CA GLY A 109 6.67 13.89 -2.15
C GLY A 109 5.52 13.73 -3.14
N ALA A 110 4.35 14.26 -2.77
CA ALA A 110 3.29 14.57 -3.72
C ALA A 110 3.83 15.59 -4.73
N LEU A 111 4.21 15.12 -5.92
CA LEU A 111 4.28 15.97 -7.11
C LEU A 111 2.86 16.35 -7.56
#